data_AF-A0A1H9S8M2-F1
#
_entry.id   AF-A0A1H9S8M2-F1
#
_cell.length_a   1.000
_cell.length_b   1.000
_cell.length_c   1.000
_cell.angle_alpha   90.00
_cell.angle_beta   90.00
_cell.angle_gamma   90.00
#
_symmetry.space_group_name_H-M   'P 1'
#
loop_
_entity.id
_entity.type
_entity.pdbx_description
1 polymer ?
#
loop_
_entity_poly.entity_id
_entity_poly.type
_entity_poly.pdbx_seq_one_letter_code
_entity_poly.pdbx_strand_id
1 'polypeptide(L)'
;MRRSLISNLLLLFGTFILLGAFAYRLLITSDIPVSYAIDEAVTLHVLIFISTMLYICGSMIISRNTIRYTVIAVLTVFMVLNIYLFNTDAEYFDASYAQIAIVFILHPLLVILINVLVQLKTSQRIKTVFEDKTATRSYKAAE
;
A
#
# COMPACT_ATOMS: atom_id res chain seq x y z
N MET A 1 -10.89 18.39 11.27
CA MET A 1 -10.94 17.11 12.01
C MET A 1 -11.62 15.98 11.24
N ARG A 2 -12.85 16.13 10.72
CA ARG A 2 -13.62 15.05 10.06
C ARG A 2 -12.87 14.28 8.96
N ARG A 3 -12.16 14.97 8.06
CA ARG A 3 -11.32 14.32 7.01
C ARG A 3 -10.20 13.47 7.60
N SER A 4 -9.63 13.90 8.72
CA SER A 4 -8.55 13.17 9.38
C SER A 4 -9.05 11.87 10.00
N LEU A 5 -10.23 11.93 10.61
CA LEU A 5 -10.90 10.76 11.18
C LEU A 5 -11.23 9.74 10.08
N ILE A 6 -11.85 10.18 8.97
CA ILE A 6 -12.23 9.30 7.86
C ILE A 6 -11.01 8.59 7.29
N SER A 7 -9.93 9.32 7.00
CA SER A 7 -8.69 8.74 6.49
C SER A 7 -8.09 7.72 7.46
N ASN A 8 -8.01 8.03 8.75
CA ASN A 8 -7.51 7.08 9.76
C ASN A 8 -8.39 5.83 9.86
N LEU A 9 -9.71 5.98 9.79
CA LEU A 9 -10.64 4.84 9.78
C LEU A 9 -10.44 3.97 8.54
N LEU A 10 -10.30 4.56 7.35
CA LEU A 10 -10.03 3.81 6.12
C LEU A 10 -8.72 3.04 6.21
N LEU A 11 -7.65 3.66 6.72
CA LEU A 11 -6.36 2.99 6.93
C LEU A 11 -6.47 1.86 7.96
N LEU A 12 -7.21 2.08 9.05
CA LEU A 12 -7.43 1.07 10.09
C LEU A 12 -8.22 -0.13 9.57
N PHE A 13 -9.36 0.11 8.89
CA PHE A 13 -10.15 -0.95 8.27
C PHE A 13 -9.35 -1.68 7.17
N GLY A 14 -8.59 -0.95 6.35
CA GLY A 14 -7.68 -1.53 5.37
C GLY A 14 -6.66 -2.46 6.01
N THR A 15 -6.12 -2.09 7.17
CA THR A 15 -5.20 -2.92 7.96
C THR A 15 -5.87 -4.19 8.47
N PHE A 16 -7.07 -4.10 9.05
CA PHE A 16 -7.80 -5.28 9.52
C PHE A 16 -8.12 -6.25 8.39
N ILE A 17 -8.56 -5.75 7.23
CA ILE A 17 -8.83 -6.60 6.06
C ILE A 17 -7.53 -7.23 5.54
N LEU A 18 -6.42 -6.50 5.50
CA LEU A 18 -5.12 -7.04 5.08
C LEU A 18 -4.66 -8.18 5.98
N LEU A 19 -4.74 -7.98 7.30
CA LEU A 19 -4.35 -9.00 8.28
C LEU A 19 -5.30 -10.20 8.23
N GLY A 20 -6.61 -9.97 8.07
CA GLY A 20 -7.60 -11.04 7.88
C GLY A 20 -7.34 -11.84 6.61
N ALA A 21 -7.05 -11.18 5.49
CA ALA A 21 -6.67 -11.83 4.24
C ALA A 21 -5.36 -12.61 4.38
N PHE A 22 -4.37 -12.07 5.10
CA PHE A 22 -3.12 -12.77 5.38
C PHE A 22 -3.36 -14.05 6.19
N ALA A 23 -4.15 -13.98 7.25
CA ALA A 23 -4.54 -15.15 8.03
C ALA A 23 -5.34 -16.16 7.19
N TYR A 24 -6.25 -15.67 6.34
CA TYR A 24 -7.00 -16.52 5.41
C TYR A 24 -6.10 -17.24 4.42
N ARG A 25 -5.08 -16.57 3.86
CA ARG A 25 -4.06 -17.22 3.04
C ARG A 25 -3.41 -18.38 3.79
N LEU A 26 -2.93 -18.14 5.00
CA LEU A 26 -2.28 -19.18 5.81
C LEU A 26 -3.19 -20.39 6.05
N LEU A 27 -4.50 -20.15 6.18
CA LEU A 27 -5.50 -21.20 6.36
C LEU A 27 -5.69 -22.03 5.09
N ILE A 28 -5.92 -21.40 3.94
CA ILE A 28 -6.16 -22.11 2.67
C ILE A 28 -4.87 -22.75 2.11
N THR A 29 -3.70 -22.36 2.61
CA THR A 29 -2.41 -22.99 2.30
C THR A 29 -1.89 -23.90 3.40
N SER A 30 -2.73 -24.25 4.39
CA SER A 30 -2.31 -25.10 5.50
C SER A 30 -2.23 -26.58 5.12
N ASP A 31 -2.98 -26.99 4.09
CA ASP A 31 -2.93 -28.33 3.54
C ASP A 31 -1.62 -28.58 2.78
N ILE A 32 -1.08 -29.80 2.89
CA ILE A 32 0.15 -30.24 2.23
C ILE A 32 -0.15 -31.53 1.44
N PRO A 33 0.00 -31.55 0.09
CA PRO A 33 0.42 -30.44 -0.77
C PRO A 33 -0.62 -29.32 -0.79
N VAL A 34 -0.17 -28.08 -1.05
CA VAL A 34 -1.05 -26.90 -1.09
C VAL A 34 -2.13 -27.11 -2.14
N SER A 35 -3.38 -27.20 -1.69
CA SER A 35 -4.54 -27.25 -2.55
C SER A 35 -5.62 -26.36 -1.95
N TYR A 36 -6.19 -25.48 -2.77
CA TYR A 36 -7.29 -24.60 -2.39
C TYR A 36 -8.32 -24.57 -3.51
N ALA A 37 -9.56 -24.27 -3.17
CA ALA A 37 -10.61 -24.11 -4.15
C ALA A 37 -10.54 -22.73 -4.84
N ILE A 38 -11.03 -22.66 -6.08
CA ILE A 38 -10.93 -21.43 -6.90
C ILE A 38 -11.64 -20.26 -6.22
N ASP A 39 -12.77 -20.51 -5.56
CA ASP A 39 -13.54 -19.52 -4.81
C ASP A 39 -12.78 -18.98 -3.59
N GLU A 40 -11.96 -19.80 -2.94
CA GLU A 40 -11.08 -19.37 -1.85
C GLU A 40 -10.02 -18.40 -2.36
N ALA A 41 -9.37 -18.74 -3.48
CA ALA A 41 -8.39 -17.85 -4.11
C ALA A 41 -9.03 -16.54 -4.57
N VAL A 42 -10.20 -16.57 -5.20
CA VAL A 42 -10.92 -15.37 -5.63
C VAL A 42 -11.28 -14.49 -4.43
N THR A 43 -11.80 -15.10 -3.35
CA THR A 43 -12.12 -14.40 -2.10
C THR A 43 -10.91 -13.68 -1.54
N LEU A 44 -9.75 -14.36 -1.50
CA LEU A 44 -8.49 -13.76 -1.06
C LEU A 44 -8.10 -12.53 -1.89
N HIS A 45 -8.14 -12.64 -3.23
CA HIS A 45 -7.79 -11.54 -4.13
C HIS A 45 -8.74 -10.34 -3.95
N VAL A 46 -10.04 -10.60 -3.80
CA VAL A 46 -11.05 -9.55 -3.55
C VAL A 46 -10.78 -8.83 -2.22
N LEU A 47 -10.48 -9.56 -1.14
CA LEU A 47 -10.14 -8.96 0.15
C LEU A 47 -8.90 -8.07 0.06
N ILE A 48 -7.85 -8.53 -0.62
CA ILE A 48 -6.63 -7.74 -0.81
C ILE A 48 -6.88 -6.51 -1.69
N PHE A 49 -7.69 -6.65 -2.75
CA PHE A 49 -8.10 -5.52 -3.57
C PHE A 49 -8.85 -4.46 -2.75
N ILE A 50 -9.82 -4.86 -1.92
CA ILE A 50 -10.56 -3.95 -1.04
C ILE A 50 -9.61 -3.24 -0.08
N SER A 51 -8.71 -3.97 0.58
CA SER A 51 -7.69 -3.38 1.46
C SER A 51 -6.84 -2.33 0.74
N THR A 52 -6.40 -2.65 -0.48
CA THR A 52 -5.60 -1.75 -1.33
C THR A 52 -6.33 -0.45 -1.64
N MET A 53 -7.61 -0.55 -2.02
CA MET A 53 -8.43 0.64 -2.28
C MET A 53 -8.61 1.48 -1.03
N LEU A 54 -8.82 0.86 0.13
CA LEU A 54 -8.92 1.59 1.41
C LEU A 54 -7.62 2.31 1.76
N TYR A 55 -6.46 1.67 1.54
CA TYR A 55 -5.16 2.30 1.75
C TYR A 55 -4.92 3.49 0.83
N ILE A 56 -5.21 3.37 -0.46
CA ILE A 56 -5.07 4.45 -1.44
C ILE A 56 -6.00 5.62 -1.07
N CYS A 57 -7.29 5.35 -0.87
CA CYS A 57 -8.26 6.38 -0.49
C CYS A 57 -7.88 7.04 0.84
N GLY A 58 -7.53 6.23 1.85
CA GLY A 58 -7.10 6.70 3.16
C GLY A 58 -5.88 7.61 3.09
N SER A 59 -4.86 7.23 2.32
CA SER A 59 -3.63 8.02 2.21
C SER A 59 -3.77 9.27 1.33
N MET A 60 -4.73 9.29 0.41
CA MET A 60 -4.98 10.45 -0.46
C MET A 60 -5.82 11.55 0.19
N ILE A 61 -6.74 11.21 1.11
CA ILE A 61 -7.65 12.18 1.76
C ILE A 61 -6.90 13.21 2.61
N ILE A 62 -5.77 12.81 3.21
CA ILE A 62 -4.95 13.68 4.04
C ILE A 62 -3.67 14.10 3.29
N SER A 63 -3.43 15.40 3.19
CA SER A 63 -2.21 15.97 2.62
C SER A 63 -0.98 15.93 3.55
N ARG A 64 -1.03 15.18 4.65
CA ARG A 64 0.08 15.09 5.61
C ARG A 64 1.07 14.04 5.14
N ASN A 65 2.29 14.49 4.86
CA ASN A 65 3.39 13.64 4.44
C ASN A 65 3.68 12.51 5.45
N THR A 66 3.54 12.77 6.75
CA THR A 66 3.74 11.78 7.82
C THR A 66 2.93 10.50 7.60
N ILE A 67 1.64 10.62 7.24
CA ILE A 67 0.77 9.46 7.04
C ILE A 67 1.21 8.66 5.82
N ARG A 68 1.60 9.34 4.74
CA ARG A 68 2.13 8.68 3.54
C ARG A 68 3.40 7.92 3.85
N TYR A 69 4.32 8.53 4.61
CA TYR A 69 5.54 7.84 5.05
C TYR A 69 5.26 6.65 5.95
N THR A 70 4.30 6.76 6.88
CA THR A 70 3.88 5.63 7.73
C THR A 70 3.30 4.49 6.89
N VAL A 71 2.40 4.79 5.94
CA VAL A 71 1.83 3.79 5.03
C VAL A 71 2.93 3.12 4.21
N ILE A 72 3.86 3.89 3.64
CA ILE A 72 5.01 3.35 2.89
C ILE A 72 5.84 2.43 3.78
N ALA A 73 6.21 2.86 4.98
CA ALA A 73 7.05 2.07 5.88
C ALA A 73 6.37 0.75 6.28
N VAL A 74 5.12 0.80 6.73
CA VAL A 74 4.35 -0.38 7.15
C VAL A 74 4.19 -1.37 6.00
N LEU A 75 3.80 -0.89 4.82
CA LEU A 75 3.60 -1.75 3.66
C LEU A 75 4.92 -2.30 3.12
N THR A 76 6.02 -1.57 3.27
CA THR A 76 7.36 -2.07 2.91
C THR A 76 7.77 -3.21 3.81
N VAL A 77 7.62 -3.06 5.13
CA VAL A 77 7.91 -4.15 6.10
C VAL A 77 7.05 -5.37 5.78
N PHE A 78 5.76 -5.17 5.53
CA PHE A 78 4.85 -6.25 5.18
C PHE A 78 5.21 -6.93 3.85
N MET A 79 5.63 -6.17 2.84
CA MET A 79 6.10 -6.70 1.56
C MET A 79 7.38 -7.54 1.75
N VAL A 80 8.37 -7.03 2.48
CA VAL A 80 9.64 -7.74 2.75
C VAL A 80 9.38 -9.04 3.51
N LEU A 81 8.49 -9.03 4.51
CA LEU A 81 8.07 -10.24 5.20
C LEU A 81 7.47 -11.27 4.23
N ASN A 82 6.61 -10.83 3.30
CA ASN A 82 6.02 -11.74 2.33
C ASN A 82 7.02 -12.25 1.29
N ILE A 83 8.00 -11.45 0.87
CA ILE A 83 9.12 -11.92 0.04
C ILE A 83 9.93 -12.99 0.77
N TYR A 84 10.22 -12.78 2.06
CA TYR A 84 10.93 -13.77 2.87
C TYR A 84 10.16 -15.09 2.98
N LEU A 85 8.85 -15.02 3.22
CA LEU A 85 7.97 -16.20 3.26
C LEU A 85 7.75 -16.85 1.89
N PHE A 86 8.02 -16.14 0.80
CA PHE A 86 7.94 -16.66 -0.57
C PHE A 86 9.20 -17.43 -0.95
N ASN A 87 10.38 -17.03 -0.44
CA ASN A 87 11.68 -17.59 -0.78
C ASN A 87 12.02 -18.87 0.01
N THR A 88 11.04 -19.74 0.23
CA THR A 88 11.23 -20.99 0.99
C THR A 88 11.31 -22.18 0.02
N ASP A 89 12.39 -22.93 0.06
CA ASP A 89 12.66 -24.12 -0.79
C ASP A 89 11.80 -25.35 -0.44
N ALA A 90 10.60 -25.16 0.13
CA ALA A 90 9.74 -26.29 0.47
C ALA A 90 9.13 -26.86 -0.82
N GLU A 91 9.30 -28.17 -1.00
CA GLU A 91 8.88 -28.96 -2.17
C GLU A 91 7.37 -28.84 -2.52
N TYR A 92 6.57 -28.34 -1.59
CA TYR A 92 5.11 -28.20 -1.70
C TYR A 92 4.64 -26.80 -2.12
N PHE A 93 5.56 -25.84 -2.31
CA PHE A 93 5.23 -24.50 -2.81
C PHE A 93 5.34 -24.44 -4.33
N ASP A 94 4.26 -24.87 -5.00
CA ASP A 94 4.15 -24.87 -6.46
C ASP A 94 3.65 -23.52 -7.02
N ALA A 95 3.36 -23.48 -8.33
CA ALA A 95 2.83 -22.30 -9.01
C ALA A 95 1.50 -21.78 -8.41
N SER A 96 0.66 -22.65 -7.85
CA SER A 96 -0.60 -22.34 -7.18
C SER A 96 -0.34 -21.53 -5.91
N TYR A 97 0.58 -21.98 -5.05
CA TYR A 97 0.99 -21.18 -3.89
C TYR A 97 1.54 -19.81 -4.31
N ALA A 98 2.39 -19.79 -5.35
CA ALA A 98 2.97 -18.54 -5.83
C ALA A 98 1.90 -17.54 -6.29
N GLN A 99 0.83 -18.03 -6.96
CA GLN A 99 -0.27 -17.22 -7.46
C GLN A 99 -0.98 -16.43 -6.34
N ILE A 100 -1.22 -17.04 -5.19
CA ILE A 100 -1.91 -16.38 -4.06
C ILE A 100 -0.94 -15.60 -3.16
N ALA A 101 0.32 -16.02 -3.08
CA ALA A 101 1.32 -15.34 -2.26
C ALA A 101 1.81 -14.03 -2.89
N ILE A 102 1.99 -13.98 -4.22
CA ILE A 102 2.52 -12.80 -4.93
C ILE A 102 1.64 -11.55 -4.80
N VAL A 103 0.33 -11.74 -4.58
CA VAL A 103 -0.64 -10.66 -4.35
C VAL A 103 -0.27 -9.82 -3.13
N PHE A 104 0.31 -10.45 -2.10
CA PHE A 104 0.80 -9.79 -0.89
C PHE A 104 2.09 -9.00 -1.10
N ILE A 105 2.71 -9.09 -2.28
CA ILE A 105 3.86 -8.29 -2.68
C ILE A 105 3.39 -7.16 -3.61
N LEU A 106 2.64 -7.52 -4.65
CA LEU A 106 2.21 -6.58 -5.70
C LEU A 106 1.30 -5.48 -5.17
N HIS A 107 0.38 -5.79 -4.27
CA HIS A 107 -0.57 -4.79 -3.75
C HIS A 107 0.11 -3.76 -2.84
N PRO A 108 0.91 -4.14 -1.83
CA PRO A 108 1.73 -3.19 -1.08
C PRO A 108 2.61 -2.33 -1.98
N LEU A 109 3.26 -2.93 -2.98
CA LEU A 109 4.09 -2.21 -3.95
C LEU A 109 3.31 -1.14 -4.71
N LEU A 110 2.09 -1.46 -5.18
CA LEU A 110 1.22 -0.50 -5.86
C LEU A 110 0.88 0.70 -4.96
N VAL A 111 0.49 0.44 -3.70
CA VAL A 111 0.16 1.50 -2.75
C VAL A 111 1.38 2.38 -2.46
N ILE A 112 2.56 1.77 -2.28
CA ILE A 112 3.82 2.49 -2.08
C ILE A 112 4.09 3.39 -3.29
N LEU A 113 4.03 2.84 -4.51
CA LEU A 113 4.27 3.58 -5.75
C LEU A 113 3.35 4.80 -5.86
N ILE A 114 2.04 4.61 -5.65
CA ILE A 114 1.06 5.70 -5.71
C ILE A 114 1.41 6.79 -4.68
N ASN A 115 1.71 6.40 -3.44
CA ASN A 115 2.05 7.37 -2.39
C ASN A 115 3.35 8.13 -2.71
N VAL A 116 4.36 7.46 -3.26
CA VAL A 116 5.61 8.09 -3.72
C VAL A 116 5.34 9.07 -4.85
N LEU A 117 4.58 8.70 -5.87
CA LEU A 117 4.25 9.56 -7.01
C LEU A 117 3.49 10.83 -6.57
N VAL A 118 2.49 10.67 -5.68
CA VAL A 118 1.74 11.80 -5.13
C VAL A 118 2.66 12.72 -4.32
N GLN A 119 3.62 12.14 -3.59
CA GLN A 119 4.60 12.91 -2.83
C GLN A 119 5.52 13.74 -3.74
N LEU A 120 6.08 13.12 -4.79
CA LEU A 120 6.95 13.79 -5.75
C LEU A 120 6.24 14.97 -6.43
N LYS A 121 4.99 14.77 -6.87
CA LYS A 121 4.15 15.81 -7.47
C LYS A 121 3.88 16.98 -6.49
N THR A 122 3.67 16.68 -5.22
CA THR A 122 3.44 17.70 -4.18
C THR A 122 4.71 18.54 -3.96
N SER A 123 5.88 17.89 -3.86
CA SER A 123 7.17 18.58 -3.66
C SER A 123 7.55 19.48 -4.84
N GLN A 124 7.34 19.02 -6.08
CA GLN A 124 7.59 19.83 -7.28
C GLN A 124 6.73 21.08 -7.31
N ARG A 125 5.44 20.96 -6.99
CA ARG A 125 4.52 22.11 -6.94
C ARG A 125 4.90 23.14 -5.88
N ILE A 126 5.44 22.69 -4.74
CA ILE A 126 5.94 23.61 -3.71
C ILE A 126 7.16 24.37 -4.24
N LYS A 127 8.11 23.67 -4.87
CA LYS A 127 9.33 24.30 -5.42
C LYS A 127 9.00 25.40 -6.44
N THR A 128 8.10 25.13 -7.39
CA THR A 128 7.72 26.12 -8.42
C THR A 128 7.03 27.36 -7.82
N VAL A 129 6.16 27.20 -6.83
CA VAL A 129 5.51 28.33 -6.14
C VAL A 129 6.52 29.18 -5.35
N PHE A 130 7.55 28.55 -4.78
CA PHE A 130 8.61 29.30 -4.09
C PHE A 130 9.47 30.10 -5.06
N GLU A 131 9.90 29.49 -6.18
CA GLU A 131 10.68 30.15 -7.23
C GLU A 131 9.94 31.38 -7.80
N ASP A 132 8.64 31.24 -8.09
CA ASP A 132 7.80 32.32 -8.58
C ASP A 132 7.72 33.49 -7.59
N LYS A 133 7.46 33.21 -6.30
CA LYS A 133 7.42 34.25 -5.24
C LYS A 133 8.76 34.97 -5.06
N THR A 134 9.88 34.29 -5.19
CA THR A 134 11.21 34.92 -5.11
C THR A 134 11.47 35.82 -6.32
N ALA A 135 11.08 35.39 -7.53
CA ALA A 135 11.18 36.21 -8.73
C ALA A 135 10.32 37.49 -8.60
N THR A 136 9.07 37.37 -8.14
CA THR A 136 8.18 38.55 -7.96
C THR A 136 8.72 39.55 -6.93
N ARG A 137 9.35 39.08 -5.85
CA ARG A 137 9.96 39.96 -4.84
C ARG A 137 11.19 40.69 -5.38
N SER A 138 12.01 40.03 -6.20
CA SER A 138 13.17 40.65 -6.83
C SER A 138 12.79 41.81 -7.75
N TYR A 139 11.71 41.65 -8.53
CA TYR A 139 11.22 42.72 -9.41
C TYR A 139 10.75 43.95 -8.62
N LYS A 140 10.00 43.75 -7.53
CA LYS A 140 9.52 44.86 -6.68
C LYS A 140 10.61 45.60 -5.90
N ALA A 141 11.79 45.01 -5.74
CA ALA A 141 12.91 45.64 -5.05
C ALA A 141 13.81 46.47 -6.00
N ALA A 142 13.57 46.38 -7.30
CA ALA A 142 14.32 47.08 -8.34
C ALA A 142 13.59 48.34 -8.88
N GLU A 143 12.37 48.61 -8.40
CA GLU A 143 11.60 49.85 -8.61
C GLU A 143 11.77 50.81 -7.41
#